data_AF-A0A9Q0GRI8-F1
#
_entry.id   AF-A0A9Q0GRI8-F1
#
_cell.length_a   1.000
_cell.length_b   1.000
_cell.length_c   1.000
_cell.angle_alpha   90.00
_cell.angle_beta   90.00
_cell.angle_gamma   90.00
#
_symmetry.space_group_name_H-M   'P 1'
#
loop_
_entity.id
_entity.type
_entity.pdbx_description
1 polymer ?
#
loop_
_entity_poly.entity_id
_entity_poly.type
_entity_poly.pdbx_seq_one_letter_code
_entity_poly.pdbx_strand_id
1 'polypeptide(L)'
;MFPPLHLEPQASTASILLCGGTKGKRLAMPNARIMIHQPLGDASGQVIDMEIQAQELMQNKNNAIRIISSCSGRTFEQVQKNIDRDRYMPPIEAVEYGIIDGVTDKESIIPLGPVPERVKPTLSYEEIRKDPRKFLTPNIPDDEIYY
;
A
#
# COMPACT_ATOMS: atom_id res chain seq x y z
N MET A 1 18.33 -27.98 10.99
CA MET A 1 17.02 -27.56 11.55
C MET A 1 16.80 -26.14 11.08
N PHE A 2 16.07 -25.95 9.98
CA PHE A 2 15.76 -24.62 9.44
C PHE A 2 14.39 -24.18 9.99
N PRO A 3 14.21 -22.89 10.35
CA PRO A 3 13.04 -22.44 11.08
C PRO A 3 11.79 -22.38 10.19
N PRO A 4 10.58 -22.41 10.78
CA PRO A 4 9.31 -22.39 10.06
C PRO A 4 9.01 -21.00 9.47
N LEU A 5 8.27 -21.03 8.35
CA LEU A 5 7.71 -19.92 7.59
C LEU A 5 7.23 -18.76 8.49
N HIS A 6 7.94 -17.63 8.47
CA HIS A 6 7.46 -16.37 9.04
C HIS A 6 7.07 -15.44 7.89
N LEU A 7 5.78 -15.43 7.54
CA LEU A 7 5.17 -14.23 6.94
C LEU A 7 5.15 -13.18 8.06
N GLU A 8 6.20 -12.35 8.12
CA GLU A 8 6.33 -11.37 9.20
C GLU A 8 5.15 -10.38 9.22
N PRO A 9 4.68 -10.00 10.42
CA PRO A 9 3.31 -9.56 10.60
C PRO A 9 3.11 -8.04 10.40
N GLN A 10 2.07 -7.70 9.62
CA GLN A 10 1.09 -6.61 9.80
C GLN A 10 1.47 -5.12 9.62
N ALA A 11 2.70 -4.67 9.85
CA ALA A 11 2.97 -3.22 9.78
C ALA A 11 2.84 -2.64 8.35
N SER A 12 3.25 -3.40 7.33
CA SER A 12 3.13 -3.00 5.92
C SER A 12 1.72 -3.13 5.37
N THR A 13 1.02 -4.22 5.70
CA THR A 13 -0.40 -4.40 5.35
C THR A 13 -1.27 -3.31 5.99
N ALA A 14 -0.99 -2.93 7.24
CA ALA A 14 -1.69 -1.84 7.91
C ALA A 14 -1.47 -0.50 7.21
N SER A 15 -0.25 -0.19 6.75
CA SER A 15 0.04 1.01 5.98
C SER A 15 -0.62 1.01 4.60
N ILE A 16 -0.70 -0.15 3.94
CA ILE A 16 -1.41 -0.32 2.66
C ILE A 16 -2.92 -0.08 2.87
N LEU A 17 -3.52 -0.69 3.91
CA LEU A 17 -4.92 -0.49 4.26
C LEU A 17 -5.22 0.97 4.63
N LEU A 18 -4.36 1.59 5.43
CA LEU A 18 -4.43 3.00 5.81
C LEU A 18 -4.38 3.90 4.57
N CYS A 19 -3.48 3.60 3.64
CA CYS A 19 -3.33 4.37 2.40
C CYS A 19 -4.54 4.21 1.46
N GLY A 20 -5.16 3.04 1.43
CA GLY A 20 -6.36 2.73 0.67
C GLY A 20 -7.66 3.34 1.22
N GLY A 21 -7.62 3.96 2.40
CA GLY A 21 -8.75 4.70 2.95
C GLY A 21 -9.18 5.89 2.07
N THR A 22 -10.39 6.40 2.26
CA THR A 22 -10.88 7.57 1.52
C THR A 22 -9.96 8.77 1.70
N LYS A 23 -9.52 9.38 0.59
CA LYS A 23 -8.73 10.61 0.58
C LYS A 23 -9.38 11.71 1.42
N GLY A 24 -8.57 12.40 2.21
CA GLY A 24 -8.98 13.41 3.18
C GLY A 24 -9.47 12.84 4.51
N LYS A 25 -9.51 11.51 4.67
CA LYS A 25 -10.00 10.83 5.90
C LYS A 25 -9.00 9.82 6.47
N ARG A 26 -7.79 9.75 5.92
CA ARG A 26 -6.73 8.85 6.42
C ARG A 26 -5.98 9.55 7.54
N LEU A 27 -6.17 9.11 8.78
CA LEU A 27 -5.66 9.79 9.97
C LEU A 27 -4.77 8.87 10.80
N ALA A 28 -3.78 9.43 11.47
CA ALA A 28 -2.96 8.72 12.47
C ALA A 28 -2.76 9.56 13.74
N MET A 29 -2.48 8.90 14.86
CA MET A 29 -2.16 9.57 16.13
C MET A 29 -0.77 10.24 16.07
N PRO A 30 -0.46 11.26 16.91
CA PRO A 30 0.78 12.03 16.80
C PRO A 30 2.04 11.21 17.07
N ASN A 31 1.93 10.17 17.90
CA ASN A 31 3.02 9.26 18.25
C ASN A 31 2.99 7.95 17.43
N ALA A 32 2.13 7.84 16.41
CA ALA A 32 2.09 6.66 15.56
C ALA A 32 3.37 6.54 14.74
N ARG A 33 3.73 5.31 14.38
CA ARG A 33 4.82 5.02 13.44
C ARG A 33 4.24 4.28 12.25
N ILE A 34 4.39 4.86 11.07
CA ILE A 34 3.94 4.27 9.81
C ILE A 34 5.15 3.60 9.20
N MET A 35 5.01 2.36 8.71
CA MET A 35 6.10 1.64 8.06
C MET A 35 5.64 1.04 6.73
N ILE A 36 6.44 1.24 5.69
CA ILE A 36 6.28 0.52 4.42
C ILE A 36 7.52 -0.36 4.21
N HIS A 37 7.29 -1.59 3.75
CA HIS A 37 8.34 -2.50 3.31
C HIS A 37 7.82 -3.41 2.20
N GLN A 38 8.73 -4.08 1.50
CA GLN A 38 8.36 -5.01 0.47
C GLN A 38 7.75 -6.25 1.10
N PRO A 39 6.81 -6.94 0.43
CA PRO A 39 6.36 -8.25 0.87
C PRO A 39 7.55 -9.18 1.07
N LEU A 40 7.58 -9.85 2.22
CA LEU A 40 8.60 -10.85 2.53
C LEU A 40 8.03 -12.23 2.22
N GLY A 41 8.85 -13.09 1.62
CA GLY A 41 8.52 -14.47 1.30
C GLY A 41 9.80 -15.28 1.13
N ASP A 42 9.67 -16.58 1.37
CA ASP A 42 10.73 -17.57 1.14
C ASP A 42 10.20 -18.62 0.16
N ALA A 43 11.10 -19.26 -0.59
CA ALA A 43 10.76 -20.26 -1.60
C ALA A 43 11.46 -21.58 -1.31
N SER A 44 10.72 -22.69 -1.26
CA SER A 44 11.29 -24.01 -0.99
C SER A 44 10.53 -25.12 -1.73
N GLY A 45 11.17 -26.28 -1.93
CA GLY A 45 10.58 -27.43 -2.62
C GLY A 45 11.35 -27.81 -3.88
N GLN A 46 10.66 -28.45 -4.84
CA GLN A 46 11.27 -28.76 -6.12
C GLN A 46 11.58 -27.47 -6.89
N VAL A 47 12.46 -27.55 -7.89
CA VAL A 47 12.87 -26.37 -8.69
C VAL A 47 11.66 -25.64 -9.28
N ILE A 48 10.68 -26.38 -9.79
CA ILE A 48 9.45 -25.82 -10.37
C ILE A 48 8.61 -25.12 -9.30
N ASP A 49 8.48 -25.70 -8.11
CA ASP A 49 7.73 -25.08 -7.02
C ASP A 49 8.39 -23.79 -6.53
N MET A 50 9.73 -23.77 -6.47
CA MET A 50 10.49 -22.56 -6.12
C MET A 50 10.32 -21.46 -7.18
N GLU A 51 10.29 -21.82 -8.47
CA GLU A 51 10.06 -20.87 -9.56
C GLU A 51 8.67 -20.24 -9.47
N ILE A 52 7.62 -21.05 -9.26
CA ILE A 52 6.24 -20.57 -9.09
C ILE A 52 6.13 -19.65 -7.88
N GLN A 53 6.71 -20.04 -6.73
CA GLN A 53 6.70 -19.22 -5.52
C GLN A 53 7.43 -17.88 -5.70
N ALA A 54 8.56 -17.87 -6.42
CA ALA A 54 9.31 -16.66 -6.71
C ALA A 54 8.51 -15.72 -7.64
N GLN A 55 7.84 -16.25 -8.65
CA GLN A 55 6.98 -15.46 -9.54
C GLN A 55 5.82 -14.82 -8.77
N GLU A 56 5.13 -15.59 -7.93
CA GLU A 56 4.04 -15.10 -7.09
C GLU A 56 4.51 -14.01 -6.12
N LEU A 57 5.69 -14.17 -5.51
CA LEU A 57 6.28 -13.15 -4.64
C LEU A 57 6.58 -11.84 -5.40
N MET A 58 7.11 -11.94 -6.62
CA MET A 58 7.38 -10.78 -7.46
C MET A 58 6.09 -10.06 -7.88
N GLN A 59 5.04 -10.81 -8.21
CA GLN A 59 3.72 -10.24 -8.51
C GLN A 59 3.14 -9.51 -7.29
N ASN A 60 3.20 -10.13 -6.11
CA ASN A 60 2.74 -9.53 -4.86
C ASN A 60 3.51 -8.24 -4.52
N LYS A 61 4.84 -8.23 -4.71
CA LYS A 61 5.66 -7.01 -4.57
C LYS A 61 5.20 -5.91 -5.51
N ASN A 62 5.01 -6.20 -6.79
CA ASN A 62 4.58 -5.22 -7.78
C ASN A 62 3.18 -4.67 -7.46
N ASN A 63 2.26 -5.52 -7.01
CA ASN A 63 0.91 -5.11 -6.62
C ASN A 63 0.94 -4.16 -5.41
N ALA A 64 1.74 -4.47 -4.38
CA ALA A 64 1.93 -3.57 -3.24
C ALA A 64 2.46 -2.19 -3.67
N ILE A 65 3.46 -2.16 -4.57
CA ILE A 65 4.02 -0.91 -5.10
C ILE A 65 2.96 -0.11 -5.86
N ARG A 66 2.17 -0.75 -6.73
CA ARG A 66 1.08 -0.10 -7.48
C ARG A 66 0.04 0.50 -6.55
N ILE A 67 -0.38 -0.23 -5.51
CA ILE A 67 -1.36 0.27 -4.54
C ILE A 67 -0.79 1.51 -3.85
N ILE A 68 0.41 1.42 -3.26
CA ILE A 68 1.04 2.54 -2.56
C ILE A 68 1.27 3.73 -3.50
N SER A 69 1.70 3.49 -4.75
CA SER A 69 1.87 4.53 -5.77
C SER A 69 0.56 5.26 -6.03
N SER A 70 -0.53 4.54 -6.31
CA SER A 70 -1.83 5.12 -6.61
C SER A 70 -2.39 5.94 -5.44
N CYS A 71 -2.24 5.46 -4.20
CA CYS A 71 -2.78 6.13 -3.04
C CYS A 71 -1.84 7.20 -2.46
N SER A 72 -0.54 7.22 -2.78
CA SER A 72 0.39 8.27 -2.32
C SER A 72 0.57 9.42 -3.32
N GLY A 73 0.28 9.17 -4.60
CA GLY A 73 0.59 10.10 -5.69
C GLY A 73 2.08 10.13 -6.05
N ARG A 74 2.85 9.13 -5.63
CA ARG A 74 4.26 8.92 -6.03
C ARG A 74 4.34 7.93 -7.19
N THR A 75 5.39 8.01 -7.99
CA THR A 75 5.57 7.07 -9.11
C THR A 75 5.88 5.66 -8.62
N PHE A 76 5.68 4.67 -9.48
CA PHE A 76 6.01 3.28 -9.18
C PHE A 76 7.48 3.12 -8.77
N GLU A 77 8.40 3.76 -9.50
CA GLU A 77 9.85 3.69 -9.26
C GLU A 77 10.23 4.34 -7.92
N GLN A 78 9.60 5.47 -7.58
CA GLN A 78 9.79 6.12 -6.29
C GLN A 78 9.36 5.20 -5.15
N VAL A 79 8.20 4.56 -5.26
CA VAL A 79 7.72 3.63 -4.22
C VAL A 79 8.60 2.39 -4.16
N GLN A 80 8.95 1.80 -5.30
CA GLN A 80 9.83 0.63 -5.39
C GLN A 80 11.17 0.85 -4.68
N LYS A 81 11.78 2.03 -4.86
CA LYS A 81 13.03 2.39 -4.16
C LYS A 81 12.83 2.56 -2.65
N ASN A 82 11.69 3.12 -2.23
CA ASN A 82 11.43 3.42 -0.82
C ASN A 82 11.00 2.19 -0.01
N ILE A 83 10.48 1.15 -0.67
CA ILE A 83 9.92 -0.04 -0.04
C ILE A 83 10.91 -1.21 0.04
N ASP A 84 12.06 -1.12 -0.64
CA ASP A 84 13.07 -2.19 -0.69
C ASP A 84 13.67 -2.53 0.68
N ARG A 85 13.62 -1.58 1.62
CA ARG A 85 13.93 -1.78 3.04
C ARG A 85 12.80 -1.23 3.89
N ASP A 86 12.79 -1.62 5.17
CA ASP A 86 11.86 -1.06 6.14
C ASP A 86 12.04 0.46 6.20
N ARG A 87 11.00 1.19 5.79
CA ARG A 87 10.96 2.65 5.87
C ARG A 87 9.96 3.06 6.92
N TYR A 88 10.47 3.48 8.07
CA TYR A 88 9.67 4.03 9.16
C TYR A 88 9.52 5.53 9.03
N MET A 89 8.30 6.01 9.19
CA MET A 89 7.92 7.41 9.06
C MET A 89 7.15 7.85 10.31
N PRO A 90 7.48 9.01 10.91
CA PRO A 90 6.57 9.69 11.81
C PRO A 90 5.31 10.15 11.02
N PRO A 91 4.21 10.50 11.70
CA PRO A 91 2.95 10.83 11.02
C PRO A 91 3.07 12.00 10.05
N ILE A 92 3.86 13.02 10.38
CA ILE A 92 4.09 14.17 9.51
C ILE A 92 4.74 13.74 8.19
N GLU A 93 5.79 12.93 8.25
CA GLU A 93 6.43 12.39 7.05
C GLU A 93 5.48 11.49 6.27
N ALA A 94 4.60 10.74 6.94
CA ALA A 94 3.59 9.91 6.28
C ALA A 94 2.52 10.74 5.54
N VAL A 95 2.20 11.95 6.02
CA VAL A 95 1.36 12.93 5.29
C VAL A 95 2.09 13.43 4.04
N GLU A 96 3.35 13.84 4.17
CA GLU A 96 4.17 14.29 3.03
C GLU A 96 4.40 13.18 2.00
N TYR A 97 4.54 11.94 2.47
CA TYR A 97 4.63 10.76 1.62
C TYR A 97 3.32 10.52 0.88
N GLY A 98 2.18 10.86 1.48
CA GLY A 98 0.84 10.69 0.93
C GLY A 98 0.12 9.43 1.42
N ILE A 99 0.63 8.75 2.46
CA ILE A 99 0.01 7.55 3.06
C ILE A 99 -1.19 7.93 3.92
N ILE A 100 -1.09 9.06 4.63
CA ILE A 100 -2.20 9.65 5.40
C ILE A 100 -2.47 11.09 4.96
N ASP A 101 -3.59 11.65 5.40
CA ASP A 101 -4.04 13.00 5.10
C ASP A 101 -3.93 13.95 6.30
N GLY A 102 -3.83 13.43 7.52
CA GLY A 102 -3.74 14.26 8.72
C GLY A 102 -3.36 13.50 9.99
N VAL A 103 -3.03 14.27 11.02
CA VAL A 103 -2.72 13.78 12.36
C VAL A 103 -3.88 14.15 13.27
N THR A 104 -4.38 13.22 14.07
CA THR A 104 -5.50 13.44 15.00
C THR A 104 -5.07 13.19 16.42
N ASP A 105 -5.59 13.96 17.37
CA ASP A 105 -5.54 13.66 18.80
C ASP A 105 -6.96 13.47 19.36
N LYS A 106 -7.07 13.16 20.66
CA LYS A 106 -8.32 12.75 21.32
C LYS A 106 -9.45 13.79 21.24
N GLU A 107 -9.13 15.06 21.00
CA GLU A 107 -10.08 16.18 21.10
C GLU A 107 -10.11 17.02 19.81
N SER A 108 -9.13 16.87 18.91
CA SER A 108 -9.03 17.62 17.67
C SER A 108 -8.42 16.80 16.53
N ILE A 109 -8.98 16.95 15.32
CA ILE A 109 -8.29 16.58 14.10
C ILE A 109 -7.41 17.79 13.76
N ILE A 110 -6.11 17.59 13.56
CA ILE A 110 -5.22 18.61 13.00
C ILE A 110 -5.15 18.35 11.48
N PRO A 111 -6.03 18.97 10.66
CA PRO A 111 -5.86 18.93 9.22
C PRO A 111 -4.61 19.73 8.86
N LEU A 112 -3.58 19.05 8.34
CA LEU A 112 -2.37 19.70 7.86
C LEU A 112 -2.64 20.30 6.47
N GLY A 113 -3.36 21.42 6.45
CA GLY A 113 -3.62 22.26 5.27
C GLY A 113 -4.70 21.74 4.30
N PRO A 114 -5.08 22.53 3.29
CA PRO A 114 -5.92 22.04 2.20
C PRO A 114 -5.18 20.92 1.46
N VAL A 115 -5.89 19.82 1.17
CA VAL A 115 -5.37 18.69 0.38
C VAL A 115 -4.69 19.22 -0.87
N PRO A 116 -3.38 18.94 -1.11
CA PRO A 116 -2.68 19.46 -2.27
C PRO A 116 -3.43 19.06 -3.55
N GLU A 117 -3.52 19.95 -4.54
CA GLU A 117 -4.39 19.76 -5.70
C GLU A 117 -4.05 18.50 -6.54
N ARG A 118 -2.79 18.05 -6.47
CA ARG A 118 -2.29 16.78 -7.01
C ARG A 118 -2.86 15.52 -6.34
N VAL A 119 -3.60 15.66 -5.25
CA VAL A 119 -4.15 14.59 -4.40
C VAL A 119 -5.68 14.60 -4.44
N LYS A 120 -6.28 14.98 -5.58
CA LYS A 120 -7.72 14.76 -5.81
C LYS A 120 -7.94 13.26 -6.09
N PRO A 121 -8.90 12.60 -5.41
CA PRO A 121 -9.17 11.19 -5.65
C PRO A 121 -9.64 10.98 -7.09
N THR A 122 -9.00 10.03 -7.79
CA THR A 122 -9.38 9.63 -9.15
C THR A 122 -10.69 8.83 -9.18
N LEU A 123 -11.14 8.34 -8.02
CA LEU A 123 -12.29 7.46 -7.87
C LEU A 123 -13.37 8.11 -6.99
N SER A 124 -14.62 8.05 -7.43
CA SER A 124 -15.78 8.54 -6.67
C SER A 124 -16.36 7.45 -5.77
N TYR A 125 -16.52 7.76 -4.48
CA TYR A 125 -17.09 6.84 -3.50
C TYR A 125 -18.56 6.49 -3.78
N GLU A 126 -19.32 7.45 -4.31
CA GLU A 126 -20.72 7.24 -4.73
C GLU A 126 -20.80 6.24 -5.90
N GLU A 127 -19.79 6.20 -6.76
CA GLU A 127 -19.72 5.25 -7.88
C GLU A 127 -19.29 3.86 -7.39
N ILE A 128 -18.29 3.79 -6.50
CA ILE A 128 -17.83 2.53 -5.90
C ILE A 128 -18.93 1.87 -5.08
N ARG A 129 -19.72 2.64 -4.33
CA ARG A 129 -20.83 2.10 -3.52
C ARG A 129 -21.95 1.53 -4.39
N LYS A 130 -22.21 2.16 -5.54
CA LYS A 130 -23.26 1.72 -6.48
C LYS A 130 -22.87 0.43 -7.20
N ASP A 131 -21.60 0.26 -7.52
CA ASP A 131 -21.10 -0.98 -8.12
C ASP A 131 -19.66 -1.27 -7.66
N PRO A 132 -19.49 -1.96 -6.51
CA PRO A 132 -18.17 -2.30 -6.00
C PRO A 132 -17.39 -3.25 -6.95
N ARG A 133 -18.09 -4.07 -7.74
CA ARG A 133 -17.46 -5.09 -8.59
C ARG A 133 -16.69 -4.45 -9.74
N LYS A 134 -17.17 -3.33 -10.29
CA LYS A 134 -16.47 -2.55 -11.32
C LYS A 134 -15.05 -2.11 -10.92
N PHE A 135 -14.78 -1.99 -9.62
CA PHE A 135 -13.49 -1.51 -9.09
C PHE A 135 -12.66 -2.61 -8.41
N LEU A 136 -13.30 -3.71 -8.00
CA LEU A 136 -12.66 -4.87 -7.38
C LEU A 136 -12.21 -5.92 -8.41
N THR A 137 -12.83 -5.92 -9.60
CA THR A 137 -12.41 -6.74 -10.74
C THR A 137 -12.25 -5.82 -11.95
N PRO A 138 -11.08 -5.16 -12.13
CA PRO A 138 -10.81 -4.54 -13.41
C PRO A 138 -10.85 -5.64 -14.48
N ASN A 139 -11.58 -5.41 -15.59
CA ASN A 139 -11.46 -6.23 -16.79
C ASN A 139 -10.06 -6.01 -17.36
N ILE A 140 -9.07 -6.67 -16.77
CA ILE A 140 -7.77 -6.90 -17.37
C ILE A 140 -8.01 -8.09 -18.28
N PRO A 141 -7.89 -7.93 -19.62
CA PRO A 141 -7.95 -9.07 -20.53
C PRO A 141 -6.98 -10.15 -20.04
N ASP A 142 -7.39 -11.42 -20.01
CA ASP A 142 -6.56 -12.52 -19.49
C ASP A 142 -5.19 -12.58 -20.22
N ASP A 143 -5.15 -12.09 -21.45
CA ASP A 143 -3.99 -11.90 -22.32
C ASP A 143 -2.99 -10.83 -21.85
N GLU A 144 -3.33 -9.96 -20.89
CA GLU A 144 -2.38 -9.04 -20.22
C GLU A 144 -1.91 -9.57 -18.85
N ILE A 145 -2.47 -10.68 -18.37
CA ILE A 145 -2.07 -11.33 -17.10
C ILE A 145 -0.91 -12.31 -17.32
N TYR A 146 -0.72 -12.78 -18.56
CA TYR A 146 0.31 -13.74 -18.95
C TYR A 146 1.27 -13.20 -20.03
N TYR A 147 2.00 -12.11 -19.76
CA TYR A 147 3.25 -11.78 -20.46
C TYR A 147 4.24 -11.06 -19.54
#